data_AF-A0A521RN09-F1
#
_entry.id   AF-A0A521RN09-F1
#
_cell.length_a   1.000
_cell.length_b   1.000
_cell.length_c   1.000
_cell.angle_alpha   90.00
_cell.angle_beta   90.00
_cell.angle_gamma   90.00
#
_symmetry.space_group_name_H-M   'P 1'
#
loop_
_entity.id
_entity.type
_entity.pdbx_description
1 polymer ?
#
loop_
_entity_poly.entity_id
_entity_poly.type
_entity_poly.pdbx_seq_one_letter_code
_entity_poly.pdbx_strand_id
1 'polypeptide(L)'
;MAPTASRKRVLLLVLDGVGVGALPDADQYGDAGSDTLGRISHAVEGFRLPTMEKWGLGRIDDLGGVAPIPDPVGHFGKMAERSAGKDTVIGHWEMMGVITPTPFPTYPKGFPPEVIGPFEAAIGRKALGNTVASGTEIIKELGAEHLATGAPIVYTSADSVFQVAAHEAVIPPEKLWEICRTARDLLKPPHQVARVIARPFLGEPGRFVRTDRRRDFSVAPPAETLLDRLCAASIPVIGIGKIEDIFSGRGISESVHTHDNNDGIDQTLHFIDRTDTGLIFTNLVDFDMLYGHRNDVEI
;
A
#
# COMPACT_ATOMS: atom_id res chain seq x y z
N MET A 1 23.92 26.85 -25.27
CA MET A 1 22.76 25.99 -24.97
C MET A 1 21.54 26.88 -24.94
N ALA A 2 20.46 26.53 -25.65
CA ALA A 2 19.20 27.26 -25.54
C ALA A 2 18.74 27.20 -24.07
N PRO A 3 18.09 28.25 -23.52
CA PRO A 3 17.52 28.17 -22.19
C PRO A 3 16.52 27.02 -22.20
N THR A 4 16.77 25.99 -21.39
CA THR A 4 15.80 24.92 -21.17
C THR A 4 14.51 25.58 -20.71
N ALA A 5 13.43 25.38 -21.47
CA ALA A 5 12.11 25.83 -21.06
C ALA A 5 11.87 25.37 -19.62
N SER A 6 11.43 26.29 -18.75
CA SER A 6 11.16 26.00 -17.34
C SER A 6 10.15 24.85 -17.27
N ARG A 7 10.61 23.68 -16.84
CA ARG A 7 9.76 22.51 -16.62
C ARG A 7 8.83 22.80 -15.44
N LYS A 8 7.53 22.61 -15.62
CA LYS A 8 6.48 22.92 -14.62
C LYS A 8 5.92 21.63 -14.04
N ARG A 9 6.72 20.95 -13.25
CA ARG A 9 6.38 19.62 -12.73
C ARG A 9 6.68 19.48 -11.26
N VAL A 10 5.93 18.61 -10.61
CA VAL A 10 6.15 18.20 -9.22
C VAL A 10 6.54 16.72 -9.22
N LEU A 11 7.59 16.40 -8.46
CA LEU A 11 7.97 15.03 -8.15
C LEU A 11 7.54 14.79 -6.71
N LEU A 12 6.64 13.84 -6.50
CA LEU A 12 6.20 13.39 -5.19
C LEU A 12 6.70 11.96 -4.98
N LEU A 13 7.64 11.79 -4.04
CA LEU A 13 8.18 10.49 -3.66
C LEU A 13 7.66 10.15 -2.27
N VAL A 14 6.96 9.03 -2.15
CA VAL A 14 6.54 8.47 -0.87
C VAL A 14 7.46 7.31 -0.53
N LEU A 15 8.13 7.42 0.61
CA LEU A 15 8.90 6.35 1.21
C LEU A 15 7.95 5.61 2.16
N ASP A 16 7.31 4.55 1.68
CA ASP A 16 6.20 3.89 2.38
C ASP A 16 6.69 3.33 3.73
N GLY A 17 5.98 3.59 4.83
CA GLY A 17 6.39 3.15 6.18
C GLY A 17 7.53 3.94 6.84
N VAL A 18 8.14 4.95 6.21
CA VAL A 18 9.23 5.75 6.79
C VAL A 18 8.70 6.91 7.64
N GLY A 19 8.20 6.59 8.84
CA GLY A 19 7.73 7.57 9.84
C GLY A 19 8.86 8.28 10.60
N VAL A 20 8.57 9.49 11.09
CA VAL A 20 9.49 10.34 11.89
C VAL A 20 8.87 10.70 13.24
N GLY A 21 8.84 9.71 14.14
CA GLY A 21 8.21 9.80 15.45
C GLY A 21 6.69 9.60 15.49
N ALA A 22 6.21 9.29 16.69
CA ALA A 22 4.80 9.04 16.99
C ALA A 22 3.95 10.32 16.87
N LEU A 23 2.71 10.15 16.39
CA LEU A 23 1.71 11.22 16.43
C LEU A 23 1.15 11.41 17.85
N PRO A 24 0.57 12.59 18.17
CA PRO A 24 -0.03 12.85 19.48
C PRO A 24 -1.14 11.87 19.89
N ASP A 25 -1.77 11.19 18.94
CA ASP A 25 -2.86 10.22 19.13
C ASP A 25 -2.41 8.75 18.98
N ALA A 26 -1.10 8.48 18.87
CA ALA A 26 -0.55 7.14 18.65
C ALA A 26 -1.02 6.09 19.67
N ASP A 27 -1.30 6.49 20.91
CA ASP A 27 -1.86 5.61 21.96
C ASP A 27 -3.18 4.95 21.55
N GLN A 28 -4.01 5.64 20.76
CA GLN A 28 -5.30 5.12 20.27
C GLN A 28 -5.12 3.96 19.28
N TYR A 29 -3.93 3.86 18.68
CA TYR A 29 -3.56 2.84 17.71
C TYR A 29 -2.61 1.77 18.29
N GLY A 30 -2.27 1.88 19.58
CA GLY A 30 -1.30 1.02 20.25
C GLY A 30 0.16 1.30 19.87
N ASP A 31 0.45 2.46 19.27
CA ASP A 31 1.75 2.80 18.70
C ASP A 31 2.51 3.85 19.53
N ALA A 32 2.20 3.92 20.83
CA ALA A 32 2.85 4.81 21.78
C ALA A 32 4.39 4.71 21.70
N GLY A 33 5.07 5.83 21.41
CA GLY A 33 6.53 5.87 21.31
C GLY A 33 7.13 5.16 20.10
N SER A 34 6.31 4.86 19.07
CA SER A 34 6.80 4.49 17.75
C SER A 34 7.67 5.59 17.16
N ASP A 35 8.77 5.21 16.51
CA ASP A 35 9.66 6.14 15.83
C ASP A 35 10.52 5.35 14.84
N THR A 36 10.04 5.19 13.60
CA THR A 36 10.71 4.35 12.61
C THR A 36 12.09 4.86 12.29
N LEU A 37 12.19 6.09 11.76
CA LEU A 37 13.46 6.63 11.29
C LEU A 37 14.43 6.89 12.44
N GLY A 38 13.96 7.42 13.59
CA GLY A 38 14.83 7.64 14.75
C GLY A 38 15.40 6.33 15.28
N ARG A 39 14.58 5.30 15.49
CA ARG A 39 15.08 3.99 15.95
C ARG A 39 16.08 3.36 14.98
N ILE A 40 15.79 3.39 13.67
CA ILE A 40 16.73 2.86 12.66
C ILE A 40 18.05 3.62 12.71
N SER A 41 17.99 4.96 12.76
CA SER A 41 19.19 5.82 12.75
C SER A 41 20.13 5.58 13.94
N HIS A 42 19.59 5.14 15.08
CA HIS A 42 20.38 4.81 16.27
C HIS A 42 20.77 3.33 16.38
N ALA A 43 20.03 2.43 15.72
CA ALA A 43 20.30 0.99 15.74
C ALA A 43 21.36 0.58 14.70
N VAL A 44 21.37 1.21 13.53
CA VAL A 44 22.24 0.83 12.41
C VAL A 44 23.60 1.54 12.53
N GLU A 45 24.67 0.77 12.71
CA GLU A 45 26.02 1.31 12.75
C GLU A 45 26.38 1.99 11.43
N GLY A 46 26.88 3.22 11.50
CA GLY A 46 27.29 3.96 10.31
C GLY A 46 26.14 4.46 9.43
N PHE A 47 24.90 4.48 9.94
CA PHE A 47 23.74 5.05 9.25
C PHE A 47 24.03 6.49 8.78
N ARG A 48 23.81 6.76 7.48
CA ARG A 48 24.05 8.07 6.87
C ARG A 48 23.08 8.30 5.71
N LEU A 49 22.47 9.49 5.67
CA LEU A 49 21.60 9.94 4.58
C LEU A 49 22.09 11.30 4.03
N PRO A 50 23.29 11.37 3.43
CA PRO A 50 23.95 12.65 3.11
C PRO A 50 23.15 13.54 2.16
N THR A 51 22.33 12.96 1.28
CA THR A 51 21.45 13.74 0.38
C THR A 51 20.26 14.33 1.14
N MET A 52 19.58 13.53 1.99
CA MET A 52 18.45 14.02 2.77
C MET A 52 18.89 14.97 3.89
N GLU A 53 20.09 14.79 4.44
CA GLU A 53 20.74 15.75 5.33
C GLU A 53 20.84 17.14 4.67
N LYS A 54 21.36 17.19 3.43
CA LYS A 54 21.43 18.43 2.63
C LYS A 54 20.06 19.05 2.37
N TRP A 55 19.00 18.25 2.32
CA TRP A 55 17.62 18.74 2.17
C TRP A 55 16.99 19.21 3.48
N GLY A 56 17.63 18.94 4.62
CA GLY A 56 17.17 19.39 5.93
C GLY A 56 16.49 18.32 6.79
N LEU A 57 16.63 17.03 6.47
CA LEU A 57 16.01 15.95 7.25
C LEU A 57 16.44 15.98 8.73
N GLY A 58 17.72 16.21 9.02
CA GLY A 58 18.23 16.30 10.39
C GLY A 58 17.69 17.51 11.18
N ARG A 59 16.92 18.41 10.56
CA ARG A 59 16.22 19.52 11.25
C ARG A 59 14.81 19.15 11.71
N ILE A 60 14.28 18.00 11.29
CA ILE A 60 12.92 17.56 11.62
C ILE A 60 12.89 16.85 12.98
N ASP A 61 13.86 15.99 13.25
CA ASP A 61 13.98 15.23 14.50
C ASP A 61 15.45 14.88 14.79
N ASP A 62 15.73 14.34 15.99
CA ASP A 62 17.04 13.81 16.34
C ASP A 62 17.26 12.46 15.65
N LEU A 63 18.19 12.43 14.69
CA LEU A 63 18.48 11.27 13.86
C LEU A 63 19.97 10.95 13.91
N GLY A 64 20.33 9.78 14.43
CA GLY A 64 21.70 9.27 14.45
C GLY A 64 22.33 9.32 13.06
N GLY A 65 23.47 9.99 12.93
CA GLY A 65 24.20 10.06 11.65
C GLY A 65 23.60 10.98 10.57
N VAL A 66 22.60 11.80 10.90
CA VAL A 66 22.04 12.84 10.02
C VAL A 66 22.03 14.18 10.76
N ALA A 67 22.94 15.07 10.40
CA ALA A 67 23.16 16.31 11.14
C ALA A 67 22.11 17.42 10.83
N PRO A 68 21.75 18.25 11.82
CA PRO A 68 20.90 19.43 11.62
C PRO A 68 21.67 20.59 10.95
N ILE A 69 21.83 20.58 9.63
CA ILE A 69 22.62 21.60 8.90
C ILE A 69 21.98 23.01 8.91
N PRO A 70 22.77 24.10 9.07
CA PRO A 70 22.28 25.49 9.16
C PRO A 70 21.44 25.94 7.97
N ASP A 71 21.92 25.67 6.76
CA ASP A 71 21.38 26.19 5.52
C ASP A 71 21.00 25.04 4.57
N PRO A 72 19.85 24.37 4.78
CA PRO A 72 19.41 23.29 3.91
C PRO A 72 18.98 23.82 2.53
N VAL A 73 19.15 22.98 1.51
CA VAL A 73 18.84 23.31 0.11
C VAL A 73 17.33 23.43 -0.13
N GLY A 74 16.51 22.80 0.72
CA GLY A 74 15.06 22.76 0.59
C GLY A 74 14.33 23.19 1.86
N HIS A 75 13.00 23.26 1.76
CA HIS A 75 12.14 23.40 2.91
C HIS A 75 11.87 22.02 3.53
N PHE A 76 11.71 22.01 4.85
CA PHE A 76 11.52 20.79 5.63
C PHE A 76 10.41 20.99 6.66
N GLY A 77 9.86 19.88 7.14
CA GLY A 77 8.81 19.83 8.14
C GLY A 77 8.29 18.41 8.30
N LYS A 78 7.34 18.23 9.23
CA LYS A 78 6.59 16.99 9.40
C LYS A 78 5.10 17.26 9.35
N MET A 79 4.33 16.27 8.92
CA MET A 79 2.89 16.34 8.80
C MET A 79 2.26 15.42 9.85
N ALA A 80 1.13 15.85 10.42
CA ALA A 80 0.31 15.01 11.29
C ALA A 80 -0.91 14.54 10.50
N GLU A 81 -1.11 13.23 10.45
CA GLU A 81 -2.28 12.63 9.80
C GLU A 81 -3.55 13.00 10.58
N ARG A 82 -4.60 13.42 9.86
CA ARG A 82 -5.88 13.84 10.42
C ARG A 82 -6.97 12.78 10.27
N SER A 83 -6.79 11.87 9.32
CA SER A 83 -7.72 10.77 9.07
C SER A 83 -7.66 9.75 10.20
N ALA A 84 -8.80 9.12 10.45
CA ALA A 84 -8.91 8.01 11.38
C ALA A 84 -8.50 6.72 10.67
N GLY A 85 -7.23 6.36 10.80
CA GLY A 85 -6.63 5.17 10.21
C GLY A 85 -5.15 5.39 9.94
N LYS A 86 -4.40 4.28 9.82
CA LYS A 86 -2.94 4.28 9.61
C LYS A 86 -2.54 3.37 8.44
N ASP A 87 -3.48 3.08 7.53
CA ASP A 87 -3.24 2.22 6.38
C ASP A 87 -2.81 3.04 5.16
N THR A 88 -2.04 2.41 4.26
CA THR A 88 -1.51 3.03 3.04
C THR A 88 -2.57 3.78 2.23
N VAL A 89 -3.81 3.28 2.15
CA VAL A 89 -4.85 3.90 1.32
C VAL A 89 -5.29 5.23 1.92
N ILE A 90 -5.55 5.27 3.23
CA ILE A 90 -5.95 6.49 3.95
C ILE A 90 -4.88 7.58 3.86
N GLY A 91 -3.62 7.25 4.15
CA GLY A 91 -2.55 8.25 4.13
C GLY A 91 -2.32 8.86 2.75
N HIS A 92 -2.41 8.04 1.69
CA HIS A 92 -2.31 8.54 0.31
C HIS A 92 -3.50 9.41 -0.09
N TRP A 93 -4.71 9.04 0.33
CA TRP A 93 -5.90 9.85 0.09
C TRP A 93 -5.81 11.22 0.78
N GLU A 94 -5.32 11.25 2.02
CA GLU A 94 -5.15 12.49 2.77
C GLU A 94 -4.12 13.41 2.12
N MET A 95 -2.98 12.86 1.66
CA MET A 95 -2.00 13.63 0.87
C MET A 95 -2.63 14.26 -0.37
N MET A 96 -3.64 13.62 -0.95
CA MET A 96 -4.38 14.10 -2.13
C MET A 96 -5.68 14.84 -1.79
N GLY A 97 -5.88 15.23 -0.53
CA GLY A 97 -6.93 16.14 -0.09
C GLY A 97 -8.21 15.48 0.44
N VAL A 98 -8.23 14.17 0.66
CA VAL A 98 -9.40 13.44 1.16
C VAL A 98 -9.17 12.99 2.61
N ILE A 99 -9.92 13.59 3.53
CA ILE A 99 -9.91 13.19 4.95
C ILE A 99 -10.87 12.04 5.19
N THR A 100 -10.40 10.98 5.84
CA THR A 100 -11.19 9.79 6.18
C THR A 100 -11.50 9.81 7.68
N PRO A 101 -12.67 10.31 8.12
CA PRO A 101 -12.95 10.49 9.55
C PRO A 101 -13.31 9.18 10.29
N THR A 102 -13.48 8.08 9.57
CA THR A 102 -13.87 6.79 10.13
C THR A 102 -12.98 5.71 9.53
N PRO A 103 -12.32 4.87 10.35
CA PRO A 103 -11.45 3.83 9.84
C PRO A 103 -12.26 2.76 9.11
N PHE A 104 -11.59 2.07 8.19
CA PHE A 104 -12.18 0.92 7.54
C PHE A 104 -12.46 -0.22 8.55
N PRO A 105 -13.55 -0.99 8.39
CA PRO A 105 -13.92 -2.07 9.29
C PRO A 105 -12.86 -3.20 9.28
N THR A 106 -12.58 -3.74 10.46
CA THR A 106 -11.77 -4.94 10.65
C THR A 106 -12.64 -6.11 11.09
N TYR A 107 -12.16 -7.34 10.92
CA TYR A 107 -12.95 -8.56 11.11
C TYR A 107 -12.21 -9.59 11.98
N PRO A 108 -11.98 -9.31 13.28
CA PRO A 108 -11.20 -10.17 14.16
C PRO A 108 -11.81 -11.57 14.41
N LYS A 109 -13.08 -11.77 14.03
CA LYS A 109 -13.82 -13.04 14.13
C LYS A 109 -14.22 -13.59 12.76
N GLY A 110 -13.56 -13.13 11.69
CA GLY A 110 -13.98 -13.40 10.32
C GLY A 110 -15.13 -12.50 9.85
N PHE A 111 -15.49 -12.64 8.58
CA PHE A 111 -16.60 -11.91 7.95
C PHE A 111 -17.94 -12.48 8.42
N PRO A 112 -18.91 -11.64 8.78
CA PRO A 112 -20.19 -12.12 9.27
C PRO A 112 -21.05 -12.72 8.13
N PRO A 113 -22.12 -13.47 8.45
CA PRO A 113 -22.98 -14.13 7.47
C PRO A 113 -23.50 -13.21 6.35
N GLU A 114 -23.82 -11.96 6.68
CA GLU A 114 -24.28 -10.92 5.75
C GLU A 114 -23.20 -10.44 4.77
N VAL A 115 -21.93 -10.77 5.00
CA VAL A 115 -20.82 -10.52 4.06
C VAL A 115 -20.46 -11.80 3.30
N ILE A 116 -20.19 -12.90 4.02
CA ILE A 116 -19.69 -14.12 3.39
C ILE A 116 -20.79 -14.81 2.56
N GLY A 117 -22.05 -14.78 3.00
CA GLY A 117 -23.18 -15.40 2.30
C GLY A 117 -23.42 -14.81 0.91
N PRO A 118 -23.57 -13.47 0.76
CA PRO A 118 -23.68 -12.84 -0.55
C PRO A 118 -22.46 -13.06 -1.44
N PHE A 119 -21.25 -13.08 -0.88
CA PHE A 119 -20.03 -13.40 -1.63
C PHE A 119 -20.10 -14.82 -2.21
N GLU A 120 -20.37 -15.83 -1.39
CA GLU A 120 -20.52 -17.23 -1.82
C GLU A 120 -21.61 -17.40 -2.89
N ALA A 121 -22.75 -16.72 -2.71
CA ALA A 121 -23.84 -16.73 -3.68
C ALA A 121 -23.43 -16.12 -5.02
N ALA A 122 -22.71 -15.00 -5.00
CA ALA A 122 -22.26 -14.30 -6.21
C ALA A 122 -21.21 -15.10 -7.01
N ILE A 123 -20.35 -15.87 -6.33
CA ILE A 123 -19.35 -16.72 -6.98
C ILE A 123 -19.86 -18.13 -7.28
N GLY A 124 -21.07 -18.48 -6.82
CA GLY A 124 -21.71 -19.78 -7.03
C GLY A 124 -21.01 -20.95 -6.30
N ARG A 125 -20.31 -20.69 -5.20
CA ARG A 125 -19.63 -21.72 -4.39
C ARG A 125 -19.36 -21.26 -2.97
N LYS A 126 -19.24 -22.24 -2.06
CA LYS A 126 -18.83 -22.02 -0.67
C LYS A 126 -17.37 -21.59 -0.58
N ALA A 127 -17.07 -20.81 0.46
CA ALA A 127 -15.72 -20.39 0.81
C ALA A 127 -15.21 -21.21 2.00
N LEU A 128 -13.90 -21.48 2.02
CA LEU A 128 -13.22 -22.10 3.15
C LEU A 128 -12.63 -21.03 4.08
N GLY A 129 -12.44 -21.36 5.35
CA GLY A 129 -11.77 -20.51 6.33
C GLY A 129 -12.70 -19.49 6.97
N ASN A 130 -12.77 -18.28 6.39
CA ASN A 130 -13.43 -17.12 6.97
C ASN A 130 -12.93 -16.79 8.39
N THR A 131 -11.61 -16.66 8.53
CA THR A 131 -10.95 -16.41 9.81
C THR A 131 -9.79 -15.40 9.65
N VAL A 132 -9.22 -14.97 10.77
CA VAL A 132 -7.95 -14.23 10.80
C VAL A 132 -6.81 -15.23 10.71
N ALA A 133 -5.93 -15.08 9.73
CA ALA A 133 -4.78 -15.98 9.58
C ALA A 133 -3.64 -15.36 8.76
N SER A 134 -2.42 -15.88 8.95
CA SER A 134 -1.35 -15.65 7.99
C SER A 134 -1.65 -16.36 6.67
N GLY A 135 -1.27 -15.72 5.56
CA GLY A 135 -1.44 -16.30 4.23
C GLY A 135 -0.68 -17.62 4.02
N THR A 136 0.42 -17.86 4.75
CA THR A 136 1.17 -19.12 4.69
C THR A 136 0.52 -20.21 5.53
N GLU A 137 -0.07 -19.86 6.68
CA GLU A 137 -0.74 -20.80 7.56
C GLU A 137 -2.05 -21.29 6.95
N ILE A 138 -2.87 -20.38 6.42
CA ILE A 138 -4.21 -20.71 5.92
C ILE A 138 -4.16 -21.61 4.68
N ILE A 139 -3.18 -21.41 3.78
CA ILE A 139 -3.00 -22.30 2.62
C ILE A 139 -2.41 -23.65 3.02
N LYS A 140 -1.59 -23.70 4.09
CA LYS A 140 -1.09 -24.96 4.63
C LYS A 140 -2.22 -25.78 5.24
N GLU A 141 -3.13 -25.13 5.96
CA GLU A 141 -4.27 -25.75 6.61
C GLU A 141 -5.36 -26.18 5.61
N LEU A 142 -5.80 -25.26 4.76
CA LEU A 142 -6.99 -25.46 3.91
C LEU A 142 -6.66 -25.75 2.44
N GLY A 143 -5.40 -25.74 2.05
CA GLY A 143 -5.00 -25.94 0.64
C GLY A 143 -5.37 -27.32 0.10
N ALA A 144 -5.28 -28.38 0.93
CA ALA A 144 -5.70 -29.72 0.51
C ALA A 144 -7.21 -29.81 0.27
N GLU A 145 -8.02 -29.19 1.13
CA GLU A 145 -9.48 -29.13 0.96
C GLU A 145 -9.87 -28.26 -0.23
N HIS A 146 -9.18 -27.13 -0.45
CA HIS A 146 -9.34 -26.31 -1.64
C HIS A 146 -9.08 -27.11 -2.92
N LEU A 147 -8.00 -27.90 -2.97
CA LEU A 147 -7.69 -28.76 -4.11
C LEU A 147 -8.80 -29.81 -4.36
N ALA A 148 -9.39 -30.37 -3.30
CA ALA A 148 -10.41 -31.40 -3.41
C ALA A 148 -11.79 -30.84 -3.82
N THR A 149 -12.14 -29.63 -3.34
CA THR A 149 -13.50 -29.06 -3.47
C THR A 149 -13.61 -27.97 -4.51
N GLY A 150 -12.51 -27.29 -4.82
CA GLY A 150 -12.50 -26.05 -5.60
C GLY A 150 -13.02 -24.82 -4.84
N ALA A 151 -13.38 -24.93 -3.57
CA ALA A 151 -13.85 -23.79 -2.77
C ALA A 151 -12.69 -22.82 -2.49
N PRO A 152 -12.78 -21.52 -2.86
CA PRO A 152 -11.71 -20.57 -2.56
C PRO A 152 -11.55 -20.38 -1.05
N ILE A 153 -10.33 -20.10 -0.62
CA ILE A 153 -10.02 -19.85 0.79
C ILE A 153 -10.17 -18.35 1.04
N VAL A 154 -11.09 -17.97 1.91
CA VAL A 154 -11.30 -16.57 2.33
C VAL A 154 -10.71 -16.38 3.72
N TYR A 155 -9.95 -15.30 3.91
CA TYR A 155 -9.39 -14.94 5.21
C TYR A 155 -9.11 -13.44 5.32
N THR A 156 -8.80 -12.98 6.52
CA THR A 156 -8.48 -11.56 6.82
C THR A 156 -7.23 -11.46 7.72
N SER A 157 -6.79 -10.25 8.02
CA SER A 157 -5.68 -9.95 8.94
C SER A 157 -6.12 -8.98 10.04
N ALA A 158 -5.17 -8.40 10.78
CA ALA A 158 -5.45 -7.29 11.68
C ALA A 158 -5.89 -6.02 10.94
N ASP A 159 -5.53 -5.89 9.66
CA ASP A 159 -5.87 -4.76 8.81
C ASP A 159 -7.25 -4.96 8.15
N SER A 160 -7.78 -3.87 7.58
CA SER A 160 -9.03 -3.92 6.83
C SER A 160 -8.85 -4.52 5.43
N VAL A 161 -8.74 -5.85 5.36
CA VAL A 161 -8.54 -6.58 4.10
C VAL A 161 -9.44 -7.80 3.95
N PHE A 162 -9.86 -8.09 2.72
CA PHE A 162 -10.53 -9.34 2.32
C PHE A 162 -9.61 -10.11 1.38
N GLN A 163 -9.07 -11.24 1.83
CA GLN A 163 -8.09 -12.00 1.05
C GLN A 163 -8.72 -13.29 0.51
N VAL A 164 -8.46 -13.58 -0.76
CA VAL A 164 -8.93 -14.81 -1.42
C VAL A 164 -7.72 -15.57 -1.95
N ALA A 165 -7.47 -16.74 -1.39
CA ALA A 165 -6.43 -17.65 -1.85
C ALA A 165 -7.02 -18.80 -2.66
N ALA A 166 -6.34 -19.16 -3.74
CA ALA A 166 -6.68 -20.31 -4.55
C ALA A 166 -5.44 -20.89 -5.24
N HIS A 167 -5.42 -22.21 -5.37
CA HIS A 167 -4.40 -22.91 -6.13
C HIS A 167 -4.64 -22.68 -7.62
N GLU A 168 -3.61 -22.27 -8.35
CA GLU A 168 -3.76 -21.80 -9.74
C GLU A 168 -4.23 -22.90 -10.71
N ALA A 169 -3.96 -24.17 -10.40
CA ALA A 169 -4.47 -25.30 -11.18
C ALA A 169 -5.99 -25.55 -10.99
N VAL A 170 -6.61 -24.97 -9.96
CA VAL A 170 -8.03 -25.17 -9.62
C VAL A 170 -8.85 -23.92 -9.94
N ILE A 171 -8.33 -22.75 -9.55
CA ILE A 171 -8.88 -21.45 -9.95
C ILE A 171 -7.74 -20.66 -10.60
N PRO A 172 -7.72 -20.53 -11.93
CA PRO A 172 -6.71 -19.75 -12.63
C PRO A 172 -6.67 -18.29 -12.14
N PRO A 173 -5.51 -17.62 -12.19
CA PRO A 173 -5.34 -16.25 -11.70
C PRO A 173 -6.41 -15.27 -12.19
N GLU A 174 -6.78 -15.33 -13.47
CA GLU A 174 -7.77 -14.45 -14.08
C GLU A 174 -9.15 -14.64 -13.43
N LYS A 175 -9.51 -15.89 -13.14
CA LYS A 175 -10.76 -16.21 -12.44
C LYS A 175 -10.72 -15.80 -10.98
N LEU A 176 -9.58 -15.96 -10.32
CA LEU A 176 -9.38 -15.47 -8.95
C LEU A 176 -9.52 -13.94 -8.89
N TRP A 177 -8.98 -13.21 -9.87
CA TRP A 177 -9.15 -11.76 -9.97
C TRP A 177 -10.61 -11.35 -10.21
N GLU A 178 -11.37 -12.11 -11.01
CA GLU A 178 -12.82 -11.89 -11.12
C GLU A 178 -13.54 -12.08 -9.78
N ILE A 179 -13.22 -13.14 -9.05
CA ILE A 179 -13.77 -13.39 -7.70
C ILE A 179 -13.46 -12.24 -6.76
N CYS A 180 -12.23 -11.72 -6.79
CA CYS A 180 -11.85 -10.57 -5.99
C CYS A 180 -12.56 -9.28 -6.42
N ARG A 181 -12.79 -9.06 -7.71
CA ARG A 181 -13.63 -7.94 -8.20
C ARG A 181 -15.06 -8.05 -7.69
N THR A 182 -15.65 -9.24 -7.75
CA THR A 182 -16.99 -9.50 -7.17
C THR A 182 -17.02 -9.19 -5.67
N ALA A 183 -16.04 -9.65 -4.90
CA ALA A 183 -15.95 -9.29 -3.48
C ALA A 183 -15.83 -7.78 -3.29
N ARG A 184 -15.00 -7.10 -4.09
CA ARG A 184 -14.80 -5.65 -3.99
C ARG A 184 -16.09 -4.87 -4.23
N ASP A 185 -16.88 -5.29 -5.20
CA ASP A 185 -18.18 -4.70 -5.53
C ASP A 185 -19.23 -4.94 -4.45
N LEU A 186 -19.22 -6.10 -3.80
CA LEU A 186 -20.12 -6.43 -2.69
C LEU A 186 -19.77 -5.69 -1.39
N LEU A 187 -18.49 -5.48 -1.12
CA LEU A 187 -17.99 -4.84 0.10
C LEU A 187 -18.20 -3.32 0.05
N LYS A 188 -19.43 -2.90 0.37
CA LYS A 188 -19.90 -1.50 0.52
C LYS A 188 -20.11 -1.16 1.99
N PRO A 189 -20.19 0.14 2.38
CA PRO A 189 -20.48 0.52 3.77
C PRO A 189 -21.74 -0.19 4.30
N PRO A 190 -21.72 -0.72 5.54
CA PRO A 190 -20.66 -0.60 6.56
C PRO A 190 -19.51 -1.61 6.43
N HIS A 191 -19.53 -2.50 5.44
CA HIS A 191 -18.55 -3.59 5.27
C HIS A 191 -17.40 -3.28 4.31
N GLN A 192 -17.23 -2.02 3.92
CA GLN A 192 -16.24 -1.61 2.93
C GLN A 192 -14.81 -1.71 3.48
N VAL A 193 -14.14 -2.84 3.24
CA VAL A 193 -12.72 -2.99 3.58
C VAL A 193 -11.83 -2.09 2.73
N ALA A 194 -10.62 -1.76 3.18
CA ALA A 194 -9.65 -0.99 2.43
C ALA A 194 -9.23 -1.71 1.13
N ARG A 195 -8.89 -3.01 1.21
CA ARG A 195 -8.41 -3.78 0.05
C ARG A 195 -9.01 -5.18 -0.02
N VAL A 196 -9.31 -5.63 -1.24
CA VAL A 196 -9.49 -7.05 -1.56
C VAL A 196 -8.20 -7.56 -2.21
N ILE A 197 -7.69 -8.72 -1.81
CA ILE A 197 -6.38 -9.20 -2.26
C ILE A 197 -6.50 -10.63 -2.81
N ALA A 198 -6.11 -10.81 -4.07
CA ALA A 198 -5.92 -12.12 -4.69
C ALA A 198 -4.58 -12.71 -4.23
N ARG A 199 -4.63 -13.95 -3.74
CA ARG A 199 -3.48 -14.69 -3.20
C ARG A 199 -3.33 -16.05 -3.89
N PRO A 200 -2.96 -16.07 -5.18
CA PRO A 200 -2.70 -17.32 -5.86
C PRO A 200 -1.54 -18.08 -5.22
N PHE A 201 -1.63 -19.41 -5.24
CA PHE A 201 -0.58 -20.28 -4.72
C PHE A 201 -0.41 -21.53 -5.60
N LEU A 202 0.75 -22.17 -5.45
CA LEU A 202 1.17 -23.39 -6.14
C LEU A 202 1.64 -24.43 -5.12
N GLY A 203 1.88 -25.65 -5.60
CA GLY A 203 2.50 -26.74 -4.85
C GLY A 203 1.52 -27.85 -4.49
N GLU A 204 1.91 -28.66 -3.52
CA GLU A 204 1.15 -29.83 -3.07
C GLU A 204 0.89 -29.76 -1.57
N PRO A 205 -0.08 -30.53 -1.03
CA PRO A 205 -0.31 -30.61 0.41
C PRO A 205 0.98 -30.75 1.22
N GLY A 206 1.20 -29.82 2.16
CA GLY A 206 2.42 -29.75 2.97
C GLY A 206 3.56 -28.90 2.39
N ARG A 207 3.48 -28.47 1.11
CA ARG A 207 4.50 -27.68 0.41
C ARG A 207 3.88 -26.58 -0.49
N PHE A 208 2.86 -25.89 0.01
CA PHE A 208 2.25 -24.78 -0.73
C PHE A 208 3.09 -23.49 -0.65
N VAL A 209 3.16 -22.75 -1.75
CA VAL A 209 3.90 -21.48 -1.87
C VAL A 209 3.04 -20.46 -2.62
N ARG A 210 2.94 -19.24 -2.09
CA ARG A 210 2.26 -18.12 -2.78
C ARG A 210 3.05 -17.69 -4.00
N THR A 211 2.37 -17.30 -5.06
CA THR A 211 3.01 -16.80 -6.29
C THR A 211 3.12 -15.27 -6.28
N ASP A 212 3.86 -14.74 -7.24
CA ASP A 212 4.02 -13.31 -7.54
C ASP A 212 2.79 -12.71 -8.24
N ARG A 213 1.84 -13.52 -8.71
CA ARG A 213 0.58 -13.11 -9.35
C ARG A 213 -0.47 -12.53 -8.39
N ARG A 214 -0.02 -12.07 -7.22
CA ARG A 214 -0.80 -11.29 -6.27
C ARG A 214 -1.40 -10.08 -7.00
N ARG A 215 -2.66 -9.76 -6.70
CA ARG A 215 -3.28 -8.53 -7.16
C ARG A 215 -4.15 -7.92 -6.06
N ASP A 216 -4.02 -6.62 -5.86
CA ASP A 216 -4.75 -5.87 -4.85
C ASP A 216 -5.83 -5.04 -5.54
N PHE A 217 -7.01 -4.97 -4.92
CA PHE A 217 -8.16 -4.20 -5.38
C PHE A 217 -8.57 -3.26 -4.25
N SER A 218 -7.98 -2.07 -4.24
CA SER A 218 -8.30 -1.05 -3.24
C SER A 218 -9.71 -0.51 -3.45
N VAL A 219 -10.25 0.08 -2.40
CA VAL A 219 -11.39 0.98 -2.54
C VAL A 219 -10.95 2.25 -3.28
N ALA A 220 -11.84 2.86 -4.05
CA ALA A 220 -11.58 4.15 -4.69
C ALA A 220 -11.79 5.30 -3.67
N PRO A 221 -11.05 6.43 -3.80
CA PRO A 221 -11.27 7.60 -2.96
C PRO A 221 -12.76 8.00 -2.96
N PRO A 222 -13.38 8.30 -1.80
CA PRO A 222 -14.81 8.60 -1.70
C PRO A 222 -15.18 10.00 -2.23
N ALA A 223 -14.19 10.87 -2.43
CA ALA A 223 -14.35 12.25 -2.87
C ALA A 223 -13.34 12.62 -3.96
N GLU A 224 -13.52 13.79 -4.56
CA GLU A 224 -12.54 14.36 -5.50
C GLU A 224 -11.18 14.55 -4.83
N THR A 225 -10.13 14.06 -5.50
CA THR A 225 -8.74 14.18 -5.09
C THR A 225 -8.02 15.29 -5.87
N LEU A 226 -6.85 15.71 -5.42
CA LEU A 226 -5.96 16.55 -6.20
C LEU A 226 -5.63 15.93 -7.57
N LEU A 227 -5.51 14.60 -7.64
CA LEU A 227 -5.24 13.87 -8.87
C LEU A 227 -6.36 14.05 -9.91
N ASP A 228 -7.62 13.97 -9.46
CA ASP A 228 -8.79 14.24 -10.31
C ASP A 228 -8.74 15.67 -10.87
N ARG A 229 -8.44 16.65 -10.02
CA ARG A 229 -8.38 18.07 -10.40
C ARG A 229 -7.27 18.35 -11.41
N LEU A 230 -6.12 17.69 -11.27
CA LEU A 230 -5.02 17.78 -12.25
C LEU A 230 -5.44 17.20 -13.59
N CYS A 231 -6.02 16.00 -13.61
CA CYS A 231 -6.51 15.37 -14.84
C CYS A 231 -7.60 16.21 -15.52
N ALA A 232 -8.55 16.76 -14.76
CA ALA A 232 -9.60 17.63 -15.27
C ALA A 232 -9.04 18.93 -15.90
N ALA A 233 -7.91 19.41 -15.38
CA ALA A 233 -7.17 20.54 -15.93
C ALA A 233 -6.22 20.16 -17.09
N SER A 234 -6.29 18.90 -17.58
CA SER A 234 -5.37 18.36 -18.60
C SER A 234 -3.90 18.41 -18.20
N ILE A 235 -3.61 18.35 -16.90
CA ILE A 235 -2.26 18.24 -16.35
C ILE A 235 -1.97 16.74 -16.11
N PRO A 236 -0.93 16.17 -16.75
CA PRO A 236 -0.61 14.75 -16.62
C PRO A 236 -0.31 14.34 -15.18
N VAL A 237 -0.85 13.21 -14.76
CA VAL A 237 -0.53 12.52 -13.50
C VAL A 237 0.05 11.16 -13.85
N ILE A 238 1.32 10.96 -13.50
CA ILE A 238 2.06 9.72 -13.74
C ILE A 238 2.19 8.99 -12.39
N GLY A 239 1.56 7.83 -12.27
CA GLY A 239 1.64 6.98 -11.08
C GLY A 239 2.70 5.89 -11.25
N ILE A 240 3.67 5.83 -10.33
CA ILE A 240 4.77 4.86 -10.37
C ILE A 240 4.70 3.95 -9.14
N GLY A 241 4.83 2.65 -9.36
CA GLY A 241 4.71 1.61 -8.33
C GLY A 241 3.26 1.28 -8.02
N LYS A 242 2.83 1.47 -6.76
CA LYS A 242 1.48 1.13 -6.29
C LYS A 242 0.45 2.26 -6.39
N ILE A 243 0.82 3.41 -6.95
CA ILE A 243 -0.05 4.59 -6.98
C ILE A 243 -1.37 4.29 -7.71
N GLU A 244 -1.34 3.62 -8.86
CA GLU A 244 -2.58 3.25 -9.56
C GLU A 244 -3.48 2.36 -8.69
N ASP A 245 -2.91 1.33 -8.04
CA ASP A 245 -3.66 0.42 -7.18
C ASP A 245 -4.26 1.12 -5.96
N ILE A 246 -3.51 2.04 -5.34
CA ILE A 246 -3.94 2.79 -4.15
C ILE A 246 -5.13 3.71 -4.46
N PHE A 247 -5.11 4.35 -5.64
CA PHE A 247 -6.20 5.22 -6.08
C PHE A 247 -7.25 4.49 -6.92
N SER A 248 -7.13 3.17 -7.11
CA SER A 248 -8.01 2.38 -7.99
C SER A 248 -8.12 2.96 -9.41
N GLY A 249 -6.99 3.44 -9.96
CA GLY A 249 -6.89 4.10 -11.26
C GLY A 249 -7.48 5.51 -11.33
N ARG A 250 -8.09 6.01 -10.25
CA ARG A 250 -8.75 7.33 -10.23
C ARG A 250 -7.73 8.46 -10.29
N GLY A 251 -7.93 9.39 -11.22
CA GLY A 251 -7.07 10.58 -11.36
C GLY A 251 -5.66 10.30 -11.89
N ILE A 252 -5.43 9.14 -12.51
CA ILE A 252 -4.14 8.76 -13.09
C ILE A 252 -4.20 8.84 -14.61
N SER A 253 -3.24 9.52 -15.24
CA SER A 253 -3.14 9.64 -16.71
C SER A 253 -2.33 8.50 -17.33
N GLU A 254 -1.23 8.13 -16.68
CA GLU A 254 -0.34 7.03 -17.08
C GLU A 254 0.17 6.35 -15.81
N SER A 255 0.32 5.02 -15.84
CA SER A 255 0.84 4.25 -14.72
C SER A 255 1.89 3.24 -15.15
N VAL A 256 2.83 2.97 -14.24
CA VAL A 256 3.77 1.85 -14.36
C VAL A 256 3.91 1.18 -13.00
N HIS A 257 3.76 -0.14 -12.96
CA HIS A 257 4.05 -0.93 -11.77
C HIS A 257 5.53 -1.23 -11.70
N THR A 258 6.05 -1.33 -10.47
CA THR A 258 7.48 -1.56 -10.21
C THR A 258 7.67 -2.81 -9.37
N HIS A 259 8.83 -3.45 -9.53
CA HIS A 259 9.16 -4.68 -8.81
C HIS A 259 9.74 -4.42 -7.42
N ASP A 260 10.58 -3.40 -7.30
CA ASP A 260 11.27 -3.00 -6.08
C ASP A 260 11.52 -1.48 -6.09
N ASN A 261 12.17 -0.97 -5.04
CA ASN A 261 12.48 0.45 -4.90
C ASN A 261 13.47 0.96 -5.96
N ASN A 262 14.42 0.14 -6.42
CA ASN A 262 15.40 0.58 -7.43
C ASN A 262 14.72 0.76 -8.78
N ASP A 263 13.89 -0.20 -9.19
CA ASP A 263 13.04 -0.07 -10.37
C ASP A 263 12.09 1.14 -10.24
N GLY A 264 11.54 1.39 -9.05
CA GLY A 264 10.76 2.60 -8.78
C GLY A 264 11.52 3.90 -9.04
N ILE A 265 12.78 3.98 -8.62
CA ILE A 265 13.66 5.13 -8.91
C ILE A 265 13.99 5.21 -10.41
N ASP A 266 14.29 4.09 -11.07
CA ASP A 266 14.61 4.05 -12.50
C ASP A 266 13.42 4.52 -13.36
N GLN A 267 12.20 4.06 -13.05
CA GLN A 267 10.98 4.55 -13.69
C GLN A 267 10.77 6.05 -13.42
N THR A 268 11.04 6.51 -12.20
CA THR A 268 10.96 7.94 -11.87
C THR A 268 11.89 8.75 -12.75
N LEU A 269 13.15 8.34 -12.88
CA LEU A 269 14.15 9.00 -13.74
C LEU A 269 13.72 9.00 -15.22
N HIS A 270 13.17 7.89 -15.71
CA HIS A 270 12.63 7.80 -17.07
C HIS A 270 11.52 8.82 -17.32
N PHE A 271 10.57 8.98 -16.38
CA PHE A 271 9.50 9.97 -16.52
C PHE A 271 9.97 11.42 -16.29
N ILE A 272 11.01 11.63 -15.47
CA ILE A 272 11.70 12.91 -15.32
C ILE A 272 12.33 13.35 -16.65
N ASP A 273 12.69 12.47 -17.56
CA ASP A 273 13.25 12.89 -18.85
C ASP A 273 12.17 13.20 -19.89
N ARG A 274 10.96 12.67 -19.72
CA ARG A 274 9.88 12.73 -20.71
C ARG A 274 8.73 13.69 -20.36
N THR A 275 8.68 14.19 -19.13
CA THR A 275 7.53 14.97 -18.63
C THR A 275 7.89 16.44 -18.42
N ASP A 276 7.44 17.33 -19.31
CA ASP A 276 7.71 18.77 -19.15
C ASP A 276 6.79 19.45 -18.12
N THR A 277 5.54 19.00 -18.02
CA THR A 277 4.52 19.52 -17.09
C THR A 277 3.71 18.36 -16.53
N GLY A 278 3.46 18.34 -15.22
CA GLY A 278 2.68 17.27 -14.58
C GLY A 278 3.08 16.95 -13.15
N LEU A 279 2.44 15.94 -12.60
CA LEU A 279 2.80 15.31 -11.33
C LEU A 279 3.38 13.92 -11.63
N ILE A 280 4.62 13.67 -11.18
CA ILE A 280 5.20 12.33 -11.13
C ILE A 280 5.08 11.88 -9.68
N PHE A 281 4.24 10.89 -9.42
CA PHE A 281 3.94 10.38 -8.09
C PHE A 281 4.44 8.94 -7.97
N THR A 282 5.42 8.72 -7.10
CA THR A 282 6.08 7.42 -6.90
C THR A 282 5.87 6.91 -5.49
N ASN A 283 5.48 5.65 -5.35
CA ASN A 283 5.50 4.94 -4.08
C ASN A 283 6.67 3.95 -4.04
N LEU A 284 7.57 4.11 -3.08
CA LEU A 284 8.69 3.20 -2.80
C LEU A 284 8.31 2.30 -1.62
N VAL A 285 7.84 1.10 -1.94
CA VAL A 285 7.08 0.23 -1.02
C VAL A 285 7.94 -0.77 -0.23
N ASP A 286 9.20 -0.99 -0.60
CA ASP A 286 10.00 -2.03 0.05
C ASP A 286 10.26 -1.76 1.52
N PHE A 287 10.39 -0.48 1.89
CA PHE A 287 10.57 -0.04 3.27
C PHE A 287 9.48 -0.59 4.20
N ASP A 288 8.22 -0.58 3.76
CA ASP A 288 7.10 -1.18 4.49
C ASP A 288 7.05 -2.71 4.31
N MET A 289 7.08 -3.18 3.07
CA MET A 289 6.74 -4.57 2.74
C MET A 289 7.86 -5.59 3.05
N LEU A 290 9.12 -5.21 2.86
CA LEU A 290 10.27 -6.08 3.07
C LEU A 290 10.87 -5.92 4.46
N TYR A 291 10.86 -4.70 5.02
CA TYR A 291 11.53 -4.39 6.28
C TYR A 291 10.55 -4.12 7.43
N GLY A 292 9.68 -3.10 7.29
CA GLY A 292 8.77 -2.64 8.35
C GLY A 292 7.87 -3.73 8.92
N HIS A 293 7.06 -4.38 8.08
CA HIS A 293 6.18 -5.47 8.50
C HIS A 293 6.91 -6.70 9.06
N ARG A 294 8.21 -6.84 8.78
CA ARG A 294 9.04 -7.94 9.28
C ARG A 294 9.82 -7.55 10.55
N ASN A 295 9.71 -6.30 10.99
CA ASN A 295 10.52 -5.72 12.06
C ASN A 295 12.03 -5.95 11.83
N ASP A 296 12.45 -5.82 10.57
CA ASP A 296 13.84 -6.01 10.16
C ASP A 296 14.53 -4.65 10.04
N VAL A 297 15.55 -4.45 10.87
CA VAL A 297 16.35 -3.22 10.90
C VAL A 297 17.74 -3.42 10.30
N GLU A 298 18.07 -4.65 9.89
CA GLU A 298 19.37 -5.01 9.31
C GLU A 298 19.37 -4.86 7.79
N ILE A 299 20.57 -4.66 7.22
CA ILE A 299 20.82 -4.49 5.76
C ILE A 299 21.25 -5.83 5.17
#